data_AF-A0A0H2MR19-F1
#
_entry.id   AF-A0A0H2MR19-F1
#
_cell.length_a   1.000
_cell.length_b   1.000
_cell.length_c   1.000
_cell.angle_alpha   90.00
_cell.angle_beta   90.00
_cell.angle_gamma   90.00
#
_symmetry.space_group_name_H-M   'P 1'
#
loop_
_entity.id
_entity.type
_entity.pdbx_description
1 polymer ?
#
loop_
_entity_poly.entity_id
_entity_poly.type
_entity_poly.pdbx_seq_one_letter_code
_entity_poly.pdbx_strand_id
1 'polypeptide(L)'
;MRTNKWIISGLAVIALLSLSLFFVFPQEEPAPDQRQFIRAAVGNYGSLKDKGIGQVEILSDREVRFLITGGSDDTALSQEALDNNLESFCTLLLQETSKSPVKIDPDTEFELSYHHRQITAISGVYSCKNAKI
;
A
#
# COMPACT_ATOMS: atom_id res chain seq x y z
N MET A 1 -59.09 26.09 28.22
CA MET A 1 -58.00 25.28 27.64
C MET A 1 -56.78 25.38 28.54
N ARG A 2 -56.32 24.25 29.12
CA ARG A 2 -55.14 24.17 30.00
C ARG A 2 -53.91 23.89 29.11
N THR A 3 -53.00 24.84 28.98
CA THR A 3 -51.78 24.68 28.17
C THR A 3 -50.68 24.06 29.03
N ASN A 4 -50.27 22.83 28.69
CA ASN A 4 -49.27 22.06 29.42
C ASN A 4 -47.86 22.66 29.25
N LYS A 5 -47.42 23.44 30.22
CA LYS A 5 -46.07 24.05 30.28
C LYS A 5 -44.91 23.05 30.48
N TRP A 6 -45.20 21.76 30.67
CA TRP A 6 -44.18 20.75 30.99
C TRP A 6 -43.43 20.17 29.78
N ILE A 7 -43.92 20.39 28.56
CA ILE A 7 -43.32 19.78 27.35
C ILE A 7 -42.11 20.60 26.84
N ILE A 8 -42.08 21.90 27.14
CA ILE A 8 -41.05 22.81 26.58
C ILE A 8 -39.69 22.62 27.27
N SER A 9 -39.67 22.16 28.53
CA SER A 9 -38.42 22.01 29.29
C SER A 9 -37.62 20.73 28.95
N GLY A 10 -38.28 19.67 28.45
CA GLY A 10 -37.60 18.41 28.10
C GLY A 10 -36.85 18.47 26.77
N LEU A 11 -37.35 19.27 25.83
CA LEU A 11 -36.77 19.41 24.48
C LEU A 11 -35.44 20.18 24.46
N ALA A 12 -35.25 21.12 25.41
CA ALA A 12 -34.01 21.88 25.53
C ALA A 12 -32.83 21.01 26.02
N VAL A 13 -33.08 20.01 26.87
CA VAL A 13 -32.02 19.14 27.43
C VAL A 13 -31.55 18.09 26.41
N ILE A 14 -32.47 17.59 25.57
CA ILE A 14 -32.13 16.62 24.50
C ILE A 14 -31.24 17.27 23.43
N ALA A 15 -31.47 18.55 23.11
CA ALA A 15 -30.65 19.28 22.13
C ALA A 15 -29.22 19.55 22.61
N LEU A 16 -28.99 19.67 23.92
CA LEU A 16 -27.65 19.85 24.50
C LEU A 16 -26.85 18.54 24.59
N LEU A 17 -27.52 17.41 24.80
CA LEU A 17 -26.88 16.08 24.85
C LEU A 17 -26.50 15.55 23.46
N SER A 18 -27.22 15.95 22.40
CA SER A 18 -26.85 15.56 21.02
C SER A 18 -25.66 16.33 20.47
N LEU A 19 -25.42 17.57 20.93
CA LEU A 19 -24.29 18.38 20.47
C LEU A 19 -22.94 17.92 21.06
N SER A 20 -22.98 17.30 22.24
CA SER A 20 -21.76 16.85 22.96
C SER A 20 -21.23 15.50 22.45
N LEU A 21 -22.04 14.70 21.77
CA LEU A 21 -21.60 13.42 21.19
C LEU A 21 -20.71 13.57 19.94
N PHE A 22 -20.72 14.73 19.27
CA PHE A 22 -19.87 14.98 18.10
C PHE A 22 -18.45 15.44 18.45
N PHE A 23 -18.18 15.80 19.70
CA PHE A 23 -16.87 16.31 20.13
C PHE A 23 -15.97 15.27 20.83
N VAL A 24 -16.42 14.02 21.01
CA VAL A 24 -15.70 12.98 21.79
C VAL A 24 -15.11 11.88 20.91
N PHE A 25 -15.17 12.02 19.58
CA PHE A 25 -14.31 11.24 18.71
C PHE A 25 -13.12 12.13 18.33
N PRO A 26 -11.94 11.98 18.95
CA PRO A 26 -10.73 12.42 18.28
C PRO A 26 -10.79 11.80 16.89
N GLN A 27 -10.79 12.64 15.84
CA GLN A 27 -10.45 12.15 14.51
C GLN A 27 -9.06 11.57 14.68
N GLU A 28 -8.99 10.26 14.83
CA GLU A 28 -7.76 9.51 14.77
C GLU A 28 -7.21 9.84 13.39
N GLU A 29 -6.18 10.69 13.35
CA GLU A 29 -5.48 10.97 12.11
C GLU A 29 -5.14 9.60 11.52
N PRO A 30 -5.54 9.31 10.27
CA PRO A 30 -5.26 8.02 9.68
C PRO A 30 -3.75 7.81 9.81
N ALA A 31 -3.36 6.75 10.54
CA ALA A 31 -1.97 6.44 10.77
C ALA A 31 -1.23 6.57 9.42
N PRO A 32 -0.07 7.26 9.38
CA PRO A 32 0.60 7.55 8.13
C PRO A 32 0.75 6.26 7.34
N ASP A 33 0.24 6.27 6.11
CA ASP A 33 0.12 5.08 5.29
C ASP A 33 1.52 4.53 4.99
N GLN A 34 1.92 3.51 5.76
CA GLN A 34 3.23 2.89 5.70
C GLN A 34 3.48 2.18 4.36
N ARG A 35 2.55 2.19 3.42
CA ARG A 35 2.73 1.62 2.06
C ARG A 35 2.85 2.71 1.00
N GLN A 36 2.83 4.00 1.38
CA GLN A 36 2.84 5.11 0.43
C GLN A 36 4.07 5.10 -0.47
N PHE A 37 5.26 4.81 0.07
CA PHE A 37 6.48 4.71 -0.72
C PHE A 37 6.48 3.49 -1.65
N ILE A 38 5.86 2.37 -1.27
CA ILE A 38 5.69 1.21 -2.17
C ILE A 38 4.82 1.61 -3.35
N ARG A 39 3.68 2.28 -3.11
CA ARG A 39 2.83 2.77 -4.19
C ARG A 39 3.54 3.79 -5.08
N ALA A 40 4.34 4.68 -4.49
CA ALA A 40 5.15 5.63 -5.24
C ALA A 40 6.16 4.90 -6.13
N ALA A 41 6.84 3.88 -5.60
CA ALA A 41 7.78 3.05 -6.36
C ALA A 41 7.08 2.33 -7.51
N VAL A 42 5.90 1.72 -7.28
CA VAL A 42 5.08 1.09 -8.33
C VAL A 42 4.66 2.10 -9.40
N GLY A 43 4.24 3.30 -9.00
CA GLY A 43 3.88 4.38 -9.94
C GLY A 43 5.07 4.87 -10.78
N ASN A 44 6.26 4.94 -10.17
CA ASN A 44 7.49 5.39 -10.82
C ASN A 44 8.19 4.28 -11.63
N TYR A 45 7.76 3.03 -11.49
CA TYR A 45 8.39 1.90 -12.15
C TYR A 45 8.14 1.83 -13.68
N GLY A 46 7.18 2.62 -14.17
CA GLY A 46 6.83 2.71 -15.57
C GLY A 46 5.83 1.63 -16.02
N SER A 47 5.84 1.31 -17.31
CA SER A 47 4.89 0.35 -17.90
C SER A 47 5.16 -1.07 -17.39
N LEU A 48 4.24 -1.59 -16.57
CA LEU A 48 4.28 -2.97 -16.08
C LEU A 48 4.16 -3.99 -17.22
N LYS A 49 3.39 -3.65 -18.26
CA LYS A 49 3.17 -4.51 -19.43
C LYS A 49 4.46 -4.75 -20.20
N ASP A 50 5.29 -3.73 -20.37
CA ASP A 50 6.58 -3.82 -21.09
C ASP A 50 7.58 -4.69 -20.32
N LYS A 51 7.31 -4.91 -19.03
CA LYS A 51 8.08 -5.74 -18.11
C LYS A 51 7.44 -7.11 -17.88
N GLY A 52 6.45 -7.51 -18.69
CA GLY A 52 5.76 -8.80 -18.56
C GLY A 52 4.90 -8.95 -17.28
N ILE A 53 4.72 -7.86 -16.52
CA ILE A 53 3.97 -7.84 -15.27
C ILE A 53 2.52 -7.47 -15.59
N GLY A 54 1.60 -8.38 -15.29
CA GLY A 54 0.17 -8.14 -15.45
C GLY A 54 -0.45 -7.42 -14.26
N GLN A 55 0.09 -7.63 -13.06
CA GLN A 55 -0.43 -7.02 -11.84
C GLN A 55 0.67 -6.94 -10.76
N VAL A 56 0.57 -5.92 -9.90
CA VAL A 56 1.36 -5.81 -8.66
C VAL A 56 0.42 -5.88 -7.47
N GLU A 57 0.79 -6.67 -6.47
CA GLU A 57 0.08 -6.84 -5.21
C GLU A 57 0.98 -6.39 -4.06
N ILE A 58 0.50 -5.44 -3.26
CA ILE A 58 1.18 -4.97 -2.04
C ILE A 58 0.61 -5.77 -0.88
N LEU A 59 1.31 -6.84 -0.50
CA LEU A 59 0.83 -7.81 0.49
C LEU A 59 0.98 -7.27 1.91
N SER A 60 2.10 -6.58 2.17
CA SER A 60 2.35 -5.92 3.46
C SER A 60 3.07 -4.57 3.26
N ASP A 61 3.50 -3.96 4.36
CA ASP A 61 4.44 -2.83 4.38
C ASP A 61 5.86 -3.22 3.94
N ARG A 62 6.13 -4.52 3.76
CA ARG A 62 7.46 -5.06 3.39
C ARG A 62 7.44 -6.04 2.22
N GLU A 63 6.27 -6.52 1.80
CA GLU A 63 6.16 -7.58 0.80
C GLU A 63 5.39 -7.09 -0.43
N VAL A 64 6.01 -7.25 -1.60
CA VAL A 64 5.44 -6.88 -2.90
C VAL A 64 5.52 -8.09 -3.83
N ARG A 65 4.39 -8.43 -4.45
CA ARG A 65 4.26 -9.55 -5.38
C ARG A 65 3.92 -9.06 -6.78
N PHE A 66 4.69 -9.50 -7.76
CA PHE A 66 4.51 -9.24 -9.18
C PHE A 66 3.88 -10.46 -9.84
N LEU A 67 2.67 -10.33 -10.36
CA LEU A 67 2.03 -11.38 -11.12
C LEU A 67 2.43 -11.25 -12.59
N ILE A 68 3.21 -12.21 -13.06
CA ILE A 68 3.63 -12.28 -14.45
C ILE A 68 2.47 -12.84 -15.26
N THR A 69 2.06 -12.08 -16.26
CA THR A 69 1.12 -12.56 -17.27
C THR A 69 1.90 -13.34 -18.30
N GLY A 70 1.71 -14.67 -18.29
CA GLY A 70 2.12 -15.50 -19.40
C GLY A 70 1.37 -15.09 -20.64
N GLY A 71 2.03 -14.35 -21.52
CA GLY A 71 1.57 -14.23 -22.88
C GLY A 71 1.85 -15.56 -23.58
N SER A 72 0.80 -16.19 -24.09
CA SER A 72 0.88 -17.26 -25.08
C SER A 72 1.60 -16.84 -26.37
N ASP A 73 2.01 -15.56 -26.49
CA ASP A 73 2.68 -14.97 -27.63
C ASP A 73 3.91 -14.15 -27.17
N ASP A 74 5.10 -14.46 -27.72
CA ASP A 74 6.34 -13.67 -27.88
C ASP A 74 6.87 -12.72 -26.76
N THR A 75 6.26 -12.70 -25.58
CA THR A 75 6.55 -11.73 -24.50
C THR A 75 6.90 -12.40 -23.17
N ALA A 76 7.09 -13.71 -23.17
CA ALA A 76 7.63 -14.43 -22.02
C ALA A 76 9.06 -13.94 -21.74
N LEU A 77 9.22 -13.14 -20.68
CA LEU A 77 10.53 -12.71 -20.23
C LEU A 77 11.29 -13.91 -19.66
N SER A 78 12.59 -13.95 -19.92
CA SER A 78 13.48 -14.90 -19.25
C SER A 78 13.48 -14.65 -17.74
N GLN A 79 13.81 -15.69 -16.97
CA GLN A 79 14.01 -15.56 -15.53
C GLN A 79 15.02 -14.45 -15.19
N GLU A 80 16.13 -14.37 -15.92
CA GLU A 80 17.13 -13.31 -15.75
C GLU A 80 16.55 -11.90 -15.94
N ALA A 81 15.67 -11.70 -16.93
CA ALA A 81 15.01 -10.42 -17.13
C ALA A 81 14.02 -10.08 -15.99
N LEU A 82 13.37 -11.09 -15.41
CA LEU A 82 12.50 -10.91 -14.24
C LEU A 82 13.29 -10.58 -12.98
N ASP A 83 14.43 -11.25 -12.76
CA ASP A 83 15.34 -10.98 -11.65
C ASP A 83 15.91 -9.55 -11.74
N ASN A 84 16.40 -9.14 -12.92
CA ASN A 84 16.88 -7.77 -13.17
C ASN A 84 15.78 -6.72 -12.95
N ASN A 85 14.53 -7.06 -13.25
CA ASN A 85 13.38 -6.20 -12.97
C ASN A 85 13.13 -6.05 -11.46
N LEU A 86 13.23 -7.13 -10.67
CA LEU A 86 13.12 -7.04 -9.21
C LEU A 86 14.25 -6.20 -8.60
N GLU A 87 15.49 -6.35 -9.08
CA GLU A 87 16.63 -5.53 -8.65
C GLU A 87 16.43 -4.04 -8.98
N SER A 88 15.96 -3.74 -10.20
CA SER A 88 15.64 -2.37 -10.62
C SER A 88 14.52 -1.76 -9.76
N PHE A 89 13.49 -2.56 -9.46
CA PHE A 89 12.42 -2.14 -8.57
C PHE A 89 12.92 -1.91 -7.14
N CYS A 90 13.80 -2.77 -6.63
CA CYS A 90 14.43 -2.60 -5.31
C CYS A 90 15.14 -1.24 -5.22
N THR A 91 15.94 -0.89 -6.23
CA THR A 91 16.64 0.40 -6.26
C THR A 91 15.66 1.58 -6.18
N LEU A 92 14.57 1.53 -6.94
CA LEU A 92 13.52 2.55 -6.90
C LEU A 92 12.78 2.57 -5.56
N LEU A 93 12.49 1.41 -4.98
CA LEU A 93 11.81 1.27 -3.71
C LEU A 93 12.63 1.89 -2.57
N LEU A 94 13.95 1.66 -2.54
CA LEU A 94 14.85 2.28 -1.58
C LEU A 94 14.94 3.80 -1.77
N GLN A 95 14.96 4.25 -3.03
CA GLN A 95 14.93 5.68 -3.34
C GLN A 95 13.63 6.34 -2.83
N GLU A 96 12.47 5.75 -3.06
CA GLU A 96 11.20 6.28 -2.56
C GLU A 96 11.08 6.16 -1.04
N THR A 97 11.66 5.13 -0.44
CA THR A 97 11.77 4.97 1.01
C THR A 97 12.53 6.13 1.64
N SER A 98 13.66 6.56 1.04
CA SER A 98 14.44 7.70 1.54
C SER A 98 13.72 9.05 1.47
N LYS A 99 12.71 9.18 0.59
CA LYS A 99 11.85 10.37 0.46
C LYS A 99 10.64 10.34 1.40
N SER A 100 10.35 9.18 1.98
CA SER A 100 9.17 8.99 2.82
C SER A 100 9.27 9.83 4.10
N PRO A 101 8.16 10.49 4.52
CA PRO A 101 8.10 11.14 5.83
C PRO A 101 8.12 10.13 6.99
N VAL A 102 7.87 8.84 6.70
CA VAL A 102 7.93 7.74 7.67
C VAL A 102 9.37 7.25 7.78
N LYS A 103 9.94 7.32 8.99
CA LYS A 103 11.26 6.73 9.27
C LYS A 103 11.17 5.21 9.15
N ILE A 104 11.83 4.65 8.14
CA ILE A 104 12.02 3.22 7.98
C ILE A 104 13.35 2.82 8.62
N ASP A 105 13.34 1.72 9.35
CA ASP A 105 14.56 1.18 9.96
C ASP A 105 15.57 0.83 8.84
N PRO A 106 16.84 1.26 8.92
CA PRO A 106 17.89 0.83 7.98
C PRO A 106 18.03 -0.69 7.89
N ASP A 107 17.69 -1.45 8.94
CA ASP A 107 17.74 -2.90 8.89
C ASP A 107 16.45 -3.52 8.29
N THR A 108 15.55 -2.69 7.75
CA THR A 108 14.33 -3.17 7.08
C THR A 108 14.69 -3.89 5.79
N GLU A 109 14.15 -5.09 5.65
CA GLU A 109 14.24 -5.92 4.47
C GLU A 109 12.87 -5.99 3.80
N PHE A 110 12.83 -5.70 2.50
CA PHE A 110 11.66 -5.82 1.66
C PHE A 110 11.74 -7.10 0.85
N GLU A 111 10.68 -7.89 0.86
CA GLU A 111 10.55 -9.09 0.06
C GLU A 111 9.83 -8.76 -1.26
N LEU A 112 10.52 -8.94 -2.37
CA LEU A 112 9.97 -8.79 -3.71
C LEU A 112 9.85 -10.18 -4.32
N SER A 113 8.67 -10.56 -4.79
CA SER A 113 8.47 -11.86 -5.44
C SER A 113 7.80 -11.70 -6.79
N TYR A 114 8.12 -12.56 -7.74
CA TYR A 114 7.29 -12.70 -8.94
C TYR A 114 6.71 -14.11 -9.03
N HIS A 115 5.48 -14.20 -9.51
CA HIS A 115 4.78 -15.44 -9.73
C HIS A 115 4.08 -15.42 -11.08
N HIS A 116 4.32 -16.44 -11.89
CA HIS A 116 3.60 -16.60 -13.14
C HIS A 116 2.21 -17.18 -12.90
N ARG A 117 1.16 -16.50 -13.42
CA ARG A 117 -0.25 -16.87 -13.16
C ARG A 117 -0.62 -18.30 -13.59
N GLN A 118 0.06 -18.84 -14.59
CA GLN A 118 -0.27 -20.15 -15.20
C GLN A 118 0.83 -21.20 -15.06
N ILE A 119 2.05 -20.83 -14.64
CA ILE A 119 3.23 -21.73 -14.67
C ILE A 119 3.99 -21.54 -13.37
N THR A 120 3.71 -22.38 -12.37
CA THR A 120 4.30 -22.25 -11.04
C THR A 120 5.83 -22.35 -11.04
N ALA A 121 6.41 -22.98 -12.06
CA ALA A 121 7.87 -23.14 -12.22
C ALA A 121 8.62 -21.82 -12.49
N ILE A 122 7.93 -20.74 -12.88
CA ILE A 122 8.52 -19.41 -13.04
C ILE A 122 8.08 -18.57 -11.84
N SER A 123 8.84 -18.72 -10.76
CA SER A 123 8.75 -17.87 -9.57
C SER A 123 10.14 -17.53 -9.07
N GLY A 124 10.26 -16.37 -8.45
CA GLY A 124 11.51 -15.87 -7.91
C GLY A 124 11.24 -14.95 -6.74
N VAL A 125 12.18 -14.91 -5.80
CA VAL A 125 12.13 -14.04 -4.63
C VAL A 125 13.44 -13.29 -4.57
N TYR A 126 13.35 -11.99 -4.34
CA TYR A 126 14.45 -11.07 -4.21
C TYR A 126 14.30 -10.29 -2.91
N SER A 127 15.37 -10.31 -2.11
CA SER A 127 15.38 -9.62 -0.84
C SER A 127 16.11 -8.29 -0.97
N CYS A 128 15.36 -7.21 -0.80
CA CYS A 128 15.82 -5.85 -0.93
C CYS A 128 16.12 -5.28 0.46
N LYS A 129 17.40 -5.24 0.83
CA LYS A 129 17.82 -4.67 2.11
C LYS A 129 18.01 -3.17 1.98
N ASN A 130 17.44 -2.42 2.92
CA ASN A 130 17.70 -0.99 3.08
C ASN A 130 19.09 -0.72 3.70
N ALA A 131 20.12 -1.41 3.22
CA ALA A 131 21.49 -1.12 3.61
C ALA A 131 21.78 0.31 3.13
N LYS A 132 21.76 1.27 4.06
CA LYS A 132 22.09 2.69 3.82
C LYS A 132 23.27 2.78 2.83
N ILE A 133 23.00 3.26 1.62
CA ILE A 133 24.02 3.77 0.71
C ILE A 133 24.50 5.12 1.26
#